data_AF-A0A452YZA7-F1
#
_entry.id   AF-A0A452YZA7-F1
#
_cell.length_a   1.000
_cell.length_b   1.000
_cell.length_c   1.000
_cell.angle_alpha   90.00
_cell.angle_beta   90.00
_cell.angle_gamma   90.00
#
_symmetry.space_group_name_H-M   'P 1'
#
loop_
_entity.id
_entity.type
_entity.pdbx_description
1 polymer ?
#
loop_
_entity_poly.entity_id
_entity_poly.type
_entity_poly.pdbx_seq_one_letter_code
_entity_poly.pdbx_strand_id
1 'polypeptide(L)'
;MFQDSEGVLIANIPSYMGGVDLWQNEEENLDNFDPQSIHDKMLEVVSISGTWHLGTLQVGLSRARRIAQGQLIKLRFSAPFPVQVDGEPWVQHSCTLKISHHGQAFMLKRAIESSLGHATAIVTDVLENAETSQVITASQKRALLQEMALRLA
;
A
#
# COMPACT_ATOMS: atom_id res chain seq x y z
N MET A 1 20.21 -11.00 -9.46
CA MET A 1 18.79 -11.01 -9.87
C MET A 1 18.01 -11.54 -8.69
N PHE A 2 16.90 -10.89 -8.32
CA PHE A 2 16.02 -11.34 -7.26
C PHE A 2 15.38 -12.66 -7.72
N GLN A 3 15.73 -13.76 -7.08
CA GLN A 3 15.61 -15.11 -7.65
C GLN A 3 14.15 -15.56 -7.86
N ASP A 4 13.19 -14.84 -7.26
CA ASP A 4 11.75 -15.13 -7.28
C ASP A 4 10.89 -13.92 -7.69
N SER A 5 11.46 -12.90 -8.36
CA SER A 5 10.69 -11.71 -8.76
C SER A 5 10.24 -11.81 -10.22
N GLU A 6 8.93 -11.71 -10.44
CA GLU A 6 8.29 -11.70 -11.76
C GLU A 6 7.92 -10.29 -12.23
N GLY A 7 7.89 -9.32 -11.32
CA GLY A 7 7.59 -7.93 -11.60
C GLY A 7 8.31 -6.96 -10.68
N VAL A 8 8.46 -5.73 -11.16
CA VAL A 8 8.96 -4.58 -10.40
C VAL A 8 7.93 -3.48 -10.49
N LEU A 9 7.63 -2.86 -9.36
CA LEU A 9 6.73 -1.72 -9.27
C LEU A 9 7.48 -0.53 -8.69
N ILE A 10 7.29 0.63 -9.29
CA ILE A 10 7.85 1.90 -8.86
C ILE A 10 6.67 2.81 -8.52
N ALA A 11 6.58 3.23 -7.27
CA ALA A 11 5.49 4.04 -6.75
C ALA A 11 5.97 5.45 -6.39
N ASN A 12 5.12 6.44 -6.68
CA ASN A 12 5.25 7.82 -6.20
C ASN A 12 4.14 8.16 -5.17
N ILE A 13 3.13 7.30 -5.07
CA ILE A 13 2.01 7.44 -4.12
C ILE A 13 1.87 6.13 -3.33
N PRO A 14 1.28 6.16 -2.12
CA PRO A 14 1.27 5.01 -1.23
C PRO A 14 0.34 3.88 -1.66
N SER A 15 -0.59 4.16 -2.57
CA SER A 15 -1.58 3.18 -3.01
C SER A 15 -1.29 2.67 -4.40
N TYR A 16 -1.44 1.36 -4.57
CA TYR A 16 -1.47 0.69 -5.84
C TYR A 16 -2.79 -0.05 -6.04
N MET A 17 -3.32 0.03 -7.27
CA MET A 17 -4.55 -0.65 -7.69
C MET A 17 -5.70 -0.32 -6.73
N GLY A 18 -6.47 -1.31 -6.26
CA GLY A 18 -7.62 -1.12 -5.36
C GLY A 18 -7.26 -0.67 -3.93
N GLY A 19 -6.23 0.16 -3.75
CA GLY A 19 -5.85 0.76 -2.47
C GLY A 19 -4.80 -0.01 -1.68
N VAL A 20 -4.00 -0.86 -2.31
CA VAL A 20 -2.97 -1.66 -1.63
C VAL A 20 -1.79 -0.77 -1.25
N ASP A 21 -1.40 -0.81 0.03
CA ASP A 21 -0.14 -0.22 0.50
C ASP A 21 1.01 -1.21 0.29
N LEU A 22 1.94 -0.86 -0.60
CA LEU A 22 3.06 -1.71 -0.97
C LEU A 22 4.33 -1.44 -0.17
N TRP A 23 4.41 -0.30 0.54
CA TRP A 23 5.62 0.12 1.24
C TRP A 23 5.54 -0.13 2.75
N GLN A 24 4.33 -0.22 3.30
CA GLN A 24 4.13 -0.60 4.70
C GLN A 24 4.66 -2.01 4.98
N ASN A 25 5.58 -2.06 5.93
CA ASN A 25 6.07 -3.29 6.52
C ASN A 25 6.14 -3.09 8.03
N GLU A 26 5.58 -4.02 8.81
CA GLU A 26 5.58 -3.97 10.28
C GLU A 26 6.99 -4.15 10.87
N GLU A 27 7.92 -4.65 10.05
CA GLU A 27 9.33 -4.82 10.38
C GLU A 27 10.18 -3.60 9.95
N GLU A 28 9.74 -2.37 10.25
CA GLU A 28 10.43 -1.11 9.89
C GLU A 28 11.90 -1.05 10.38
N ASN A 29 12.28 -1.90 11.34
CA ASN A 29 13.61 -1.89 11.96
C ASN A 29 14.65 -2.80 11.27
N LEU A 30 14.27 -3.56 10.24
CA LEU A 30 15.17 -4.53 9.60
C LEU A 30 15.80 -4.06 8.28
N ASP A 31 15.28 -2.99 7.69
CA ASP A 31 15.82 -2.40 6.48
C ASP A 31 16.10 -0.90 6.65
N ASN A 32 17.07 -0.39 5.88
CA ASN A 32 17.54 0.99 5.95
C ASN A 32 16.75 1.89 4.99
N PHE A 33 15.42 1.72 4.90
CA PHE A 33 14.56 2.53 4.05
C PHE A 33 13.83 3.60 4.86
N ASP A 34 13.62 4.77 4.26
CA ASP A 34 12.85 5.82 4.90
C ASP A 34 11.34 5.52 4.79
N PRO A 35 10.52 6.05 5.72
CA PRO A 35 9.07 6.03 5.58
C PRO A 35 8.65 6.64 4.24
N GLN A 36 7.67 6.04 3.57
CA GLN A 36 7.17 6.57 2.30
C GLN A 36 6.50 7.93 2.49
N SER A 37 6.78 8.85 1.57
CA SER A 37 6.16 10.16 1.55
C SER A 37 5.91 10.66 0.12
N ILE A 38 4.72 11.18 -0.15
CA ILE A 38 4.36 11.69 -1.48
C ILE A 38 5.04 13.02 -1.85
N HIS A 39 5.73 13.66 -0.90
CA HIS A 39 6.23 15.03 -1.05
C HIS A 39 7.73 15.17 -0.79
N ASP A 40 8.44 14.06 -0.60
CA ASP A 40 9.89 14.02 -0.40
C ASP A 40 10.68 13.87 -1.72
N LYS A 41 9.96 13.64 -2.84
CA LYS A 41 10.50 13.43 -4.20
C LYS A 41 11.26 12.11 -4.35
N MET A 42 11.04 11.16 -3.45
CA MET A 42 11.56 9.81 -3.51
C MET A 42 10.57 8.90 -4.24
N LEU A 43 11.10 7.86 -4.87
CA LEU A 43 10.31 6.80 -5.48
C LEU A 43 10.58 5.49 -4.74
N GLU A 44 9.52 4.79 -4.41
CA GLU A 44 9.55 3.49 -3.76
C GLU A 44 9.59 2.37 -4.80
N VAL A 45 10.53 1.45 -4.68
CA VAL A 45 10.66 0.32 -5.59
C VAL A 45 10.45 -0.99 -4.85
N VAL A 46 9.46 -1.76 -5.29
CA VAL A 46 9.14 -3.08 -4.73
C VAL A 46 9.19 -4.16 -5.81
N SER A 47 9.47 -5.39 -5.41
CA SER A 47 9.41 -6.57 -6.27
C SER A 47 8.20 -7.44 -5.94
N ILE A 48 7.63 -8.06 -6.98
CA ILE A 48 6.43 -8.90 -6.90
C ILE A 48 6.76 -10.28 -7.50
N SER A 49 6.41 -11.35 -6.78
CA SER A 49 6.68 -12.75 -7.17
C SER A 49 5.56 -13.43 -7.96
N GLY A 50 4.74 -12.66 -8.69
CA GLY A 50 3.68 -13.18 -9.56
C GLY A 50 2.26 -12.84 -9.14
N THR A 51 1.28 -13.38 -9.87
CA THR A 51 -0.15 -13.04 -9.73
C THR A 51 -0.76 -13.50 -8.42
N TRP A 52 -0.36 -14.68 -7.92
CA TRP A 52 -0.79 -15.16 -6.60
C TRP A 52 -0.35 -14.20 -5.49
N HIS A 53 0.89 -13.72 -5.55
CA HIS A 53 1.42 -12.75 -4.61
C HIS A 53 0.65 -11.41 -4.69
N LEU A 54 0.31 -10.94 -5.89
CA LEU A 54 -0.56 -9.77 -6.04
C LEU A 54 -1.94 -9.97 -5.40
N GLY A 55 -2.54 -11.15 -5.57
CA GLY A 55 -3.83 -11.47 -4.97
C GLY A 55 -3.79 -11.45 -3.44
N THR A 56 -2.73 -12.00 -2.83
CA THR A 56 -2.56 -12.00 -1.37
C THR A 56 -2.20 -10.61 -0.83
N LEU A 57 -1.48 -9.78 -1.58
CA LEU A 57 -1.26 -8.36 -1.25
C LEU A 57 -2.58 -7.59 -1.18
N GLN A 58 -3.49 -7.81 -2.14
CA GLN A 58 -4.79 -7.13 -2.19
C GLN A 58 -5.66 -7.39 -0.96
N VAL A 59 -5.54 -8.58 -0.34
CA VAL A 59 -6.30 -8.97 0.86
C VAL A 59 -5.50 -8.84 2.16
N GLY A 60 -4.29 -8.27 2.11
CA GLY A 60 -3.45 -8.06 3.29
C GLY A 60 -2.83 -9.33 3.88
N LEU A 61 -2.77 -10.43 3.13
CA LEU A 61 -2.15 -11.70 3.55
C LEU A 61 -0.68 -11.83 3.16
N SER A 62 -0.13 -10.82 2.47
CA SER A 62 1.28 -10.78 2.09
C SER A 62 1.79 -9.34 2.06
N ARG A 63 3.10 -9.17 1.88
CA ARG A 63 3.80 -7.88 1.86
C ARG A 63 4.75 -7.83 0.67
N ALA A 64 4.79 -6.69 -0.01
CA ALA A 64 5.68 -6.54 -1.14
C ALA A 64 7.12 -6.41 -0.63
N ARG A 65 8.07 -6.98 -1.35
CA ARG A 65 9.48 -6.88 -0.97
C ARG A 65 10.02 -5.53 -1.41
N ARG A 66 10.40 -4.67 -0.46
CA ARG A 66 11.14 -3.43 -0.72
C ARG A 66 12.52 -3.74 -1.28
N ILE A 67 12.90 -3.08 -2.37
CA ILE A 67 14.19 -3.31 -3.03
C ILE A 67 15.04 -2.05 -3.21
N ALA A 68 14.42 -0.87 -3.33
CA ALA A 68 15.14 0.40 -3.40
C ALA A 68 14.21 1.58 -3.09
N GLN A 69 14.81 2.69 -2.66
CA GLN A 69 14.16 4.00 -2.57
C GLN A 69 15.11 5.05 -3.15
N GLY A 70 14.62 5.99 -3.94
CA GLY A 70 15.49 7.01 -4.53
C GLY A 70 14.83 8.03 -5.45
N GLN A 71 15.51 9.16 -5.68
CA GLN A 71 15.03 10.26 -6.53
C GLN A 71 15.17 9.98 -8.04
N LEU A 72 16.05 9.05 -8.42
CA LEU A 72 16.31 8.67 -9.80
C LEU A 72 16.44 7.14 -9.90
N ILE A 73 15.43 6.51 -10.49
CA ILE A 73 15.43 5.08 -10.76
C ILE A 73 15.84 4.85 -12.22
N LYS A 74 16.83 3.96 -12.42
CA LYS A 74 17.27 3.55 -13.75
C LYS A 74 16.96 2.07 -13.97
N LEU A 75 16.07 1.78 -14.90
CA LEU A 75 15.77 0.42 -15.33
C LEU A 75 16.46 0.14 -16.66
N ARG A 76 17.18 -0.98 -16.75
CA ARG A 76 17.79 -1.44 -17.99
C ARG A 76 17.06 -2.69 -18.47
N PHE A 77 16.40 -2.57 -19.61
CA PHE A 77 15.74 -3.67 -20.28
C PHE A 77 16.68 -4.20 -21.37
N SER A 78 17.00 -5.50 -21.31
CA SER A 78 17.84 -6.16 -22.33
C SER A 78 17.02 -6.79 -23.47
N ALA A 79 15.70 -6.89 -23.29
CA ALA A 79 14.74 -7.49 -24.22
C ALA A 79 13.39 -6.76 -24.11
N PRO A 80 12.46 -6.95 -25.07
CA PRO A 80 11.11 -6.43 -24.95
C PRO A 80 10.44 -6.84 -23.63
N PHE A 81 9.85 -5.87 -22.93
CA PHE A 81 9.24 -6.06 -21.61
C PHE A 81 7.88 -5.34 -21.55
N PRO A 82 6.80 -5.98 -21.07
CA PRO A 82 5.53 -5.30 -20.83
C PRO A 82 5.67 -4.26 -19.71
N VAL A 83 5.25 -3.03 -19.97
CA VAL A 83 5.26 -1.94 -19.00
C VAL A 83 3.88 -1.32 -18.96
N GLN A 84 3.48 -0.82 -17.80
CA GLN A 84 2.28 -0.02 -17.61
C GLN A 84 2.61 1.15 -16.69
N VAL A 85 2.10 2.34 -17.02
CA VAL A 85 2.20 3.54 -16.17
C VAL A 85 0.82 4.15 -16.06
N ASP A 86 0.36 4.36 -14.83
CA ASP A 86 -0.94 4.99 -14.49
C ASP A 86 -2.14 4.44 -15.28
N GLY A 87 -2.09 3.16 -15.67
CA GLY A 87 -3.16 2.49 -16.42
C GLY A 87 -2.88 2.28 -17.91
N GLU A 88 -1.85 2.93 -18.47
CA GLU A 88 -1.54 2.87 -19.90
C GLU A 88 -0.44 1.82 -20.18
N PRO A 89 -0.76 0.70 -20.86
CA PRO A 89 0.20 -0.37 -21.14
C PRO A 89 0.92 -0.18 -22.48
N TRP A 90 2.19 -0.62 -22.54
CA TRP A 90 2.95 -0.77 -23.78
C TRP A 90 4.04 -1.84 -23.67
N VAL A 91 4.63 -2.22 -24.80
CA VAL A 91 5.82 -3.09 -24.82
C VAL A 91 7.07 -2.22 -24.97
N GLN A 92 7.88 -2.16 -23.92
CA GLN A 92 9.14 -1.44 -23.92
C GLN A 92 10.22 -2.31 -24.55
N HIS A 93 10.75 -1.91 -25.70
CA HIS A 93 11.91 -2.55 -26.31
C HIS A 93 13.19 -2.26 -25.50
N SER A 94 14.24 -3.05 -25.77
CA SER A 94 15.56 -2.92 -25.12
C SER A 94 16.01 -1.45 -25.03
N CYS A 95 16.15 -0.95 -23.81
CA CYS A 95 16.47 0.44 -23.54
C CYS A 95 16.95 0.64 -22.09
N THR A 96 17.34 1.87 -21.76
CA THR A 96 17.47 2.31 -20.36
C THR A 96 16.42 3.37 -20.07
N LEU A 97 15.44 3.03 -19.23
CA LEU A 97 14.42 3.96 -18.75
C LEU A 97 14.94 4.67 -17.50
N LYS A 98 14.79 5.99 -17.46
CA LYS A 98 15.12 6.81 -16.29
C LYS A 98 13.83 7.45 -15.78
N ILE A 99 13.53 7.23 -14.51
CA ILE A 99 12.34 7.74 -13.85
C ILE A 99 12.80 8.64 -12.71
N SER A 100 12.30 9.86 -12.70
CA SER A 100 12.61 10.86 -11.67
C SER A 100 11.42 11.79 -11.48
N HIS A 101 11.31 12.36 -10.30
CA HIS A 101 10.31 13.39 -10.01
C HIS A 101 10.44 14.58 -10.97
N HIS A 102 9.35 14.96 -11.65
CA HIS A 102 9.32 16.09 -12.58
C HIS A 102 8.74 17.36 -11.95
N GLY A 103 7.60 17.26 -11.28
CA GLY A 103 6.88 18.40 -10.71
C GLY A 103 5.89 17.96 -9.64
N GLN A 104 5.43 18.92 -8.85
CA GLN A 104 4.54 18.68 -7.71
C GLN A 104 3.32 19.58 -7.82
N ALA A 105 2.15 19.00 -7.57
CA ALA A 105 0.88 19.71 -7.57
C ALA A 105 0.27 19.68 -6.16
N PHE A 106 -0.46 20.73 -5.81
CA PHE A 106 -1.28 20.73 -4.60
C PHE A 106 -2.55 19.93 -4.84
N MET A 107 -2.71 18.87 -4.07
CA MET A 107 -3.87 17.98 -4.15
C MET A 107 -4.69 18.10 -2.87
N LEU A 108 -6.01 18.05 -2.98
CA LEU A 108 -6.88 17.93 -1.81
C LEU A 108 -6.69 16.55 -1.20
N LYS A 109 -6.28 16.51 0.07
CA LYS A 109 -6.26 15.27 0.86
C LYS A 109 -7.47 15.26 1.77
N ARG A 110 -8.08 14.08 1.94
CA ARG A 110 -9.10 13.88 2.98
C ARG A 110 -8.46 14.21 4.32
N ALA A 111 -9.05 15.13 5.08
CA ALA A 111 -8.52 15.58 6.37
C ALA A 111 -8.40 14.47 7.43
N ILE A 112 -8.94 13.27 7.15
CA ILE A 112 -8.97 12.13 8.06
C ILE A 112 -8.66 10.85 7.28
N GLU A 113 -7.39 10.54 7.06
CA GLU A 113 -6.95 9.16 6.88
C GLU A 113 -6.30 8.73 8.18
N SER A 114 -7.12 8.35 9.14
CA SER A 114 -6.65 7.45 10.17
C SER A 114 -7.02 6.04 9.67
N SER A 115 -6.05 5.12 9.65
CA SER A 115 -6.32 3.67 9.63
C SER A 115 -7.37 3.29 10.68
N LEU A 116 -7.41 4.09 11.75
CA LEU A 116 -8.45 4.14 12.75
C LEU A 116 -9.86 4.28 12.17
N GLY A 117 -10.14 5.18 11.21
CA GLY A 117 -11.48 5.35 10.67
C GLY A 117 -12.03 4.10 9.97
N HIS A 118 -11.17 3.39 9.21
CA HIS A 118 -11.56 2.15 8.55
C HIS A 118 -11.72 1.01 9.58
N ALA A 119 -10.80 0.89 10.54
CA ALA A 119 -10.90 -0.08 11.63
C ALA A 119 -12.13 0.18 12.51
N THR A 120 -12.43 1.44 12.84
CA THR A 120 -13.63 1.84 13.58
C THR A 120 -14.89 1.50 12.81
N ALA A 121 -14.92 1.68 11.49
CA ALA A 121 -16.06 1.29 10.66
C ALA A 121 -16.29 -0.23 10.71
N ILE A 122 -15.23 -1.03 10.51
CA ILE A 122 -15.29 -2.51 10.60
C ILE A 122 -15.78 -2.96 11.98
N VAL A 123 -15.21 -2.41 13.06
CA VAL A 123 -15.60 -2.82 14.41
C VAL A 123 -17.04 -2.41 14.72
N THR A 124 -17.49 -1.25 14.26
CA THR A 124 -18.88 -0.81 14.44
C THR A 124 -19.85 -1.75 13.75
N ASP A 125 -19.54 -2.17 12.52
CA ASP A 125 -20.34 -3.12 11.74
C ASP A 125 -20.40 -4.52 12.40
N VAL A 126 -19.25 -5.02 12.89
CA VAL A 126 -19.18 -6.29 13.62
C VAL A 126 -20.02 -6.23 14.91
N LEU A 127 -19.95 -5.13 15.66
CA LEU A 127 -20.73 -4.96 16.89
C LEU A 127 -22.23 -4.79 16.62
N GLU A 128 -22.61 -4.15 15.52
CA GLU A 128 -24.00 -4.10 15.06
C GLU A 128 -24.54 -5.48 14.71
N ASN A 129 -23.81 -6.24 13.88
CA ASN A 129 -24.21 -7.58 13.50
C ASN A 129 -24.30 -8.52 14.72
N ALA A 130 -23.37 -8.40 15.69
CA ALA A 130 -23.39 -9.19 16.92
C ALA A 130 -24.60 -8.88 17.81
N GLU A 131 -25.05 -7.62 17.87
CA GLU A 131 -26.27 -7.22 18.58
C GLU A 131 -27.53 -7.74 17.86
N THR A 132 -27.60 -7.58 16.54
CA THR A 132 -28.72 -8.09 15.73
C THR A 132 -28.83 -9.61 15.82
N SER A 133 -27.69 -10.31 15.84
CA SER A 133 -27.62 -11.77 15.97
C SER A 133 -27.77 -12.27 17.42
N GLN A 134 -28.01 -11.37 18.38
CA GLN A 134 -28.17 -11.68 19.81
C GLN A 134 -26.94 -12.37 20.45
N VAL A 135 -25.76 -12.20 19.86
CA VAL A 135 -24.48 -12.67 20.43
C VAL A 135 -24.05 -11.78 21.59
N ILE A 136 -24.37 -10.48 21.52
CA ILE A 136 -24.19 -9.49 22.58
C ILE A 136 -25.48 -8.71 22.81
N THR A 137 -25.65 -8.14 24.00
CA THR A 137 -26.76 -7.24 24.32
C THR A 137 -26.43 -5.79 23.97
N ALA A 138 -27.47 -4.94 23.85
CA ALA A 138 -27.32 -3.51 23.63
C ALA A 138 -26.46 -2.80 24.70
N SER A 139 -26.53 -3.27 25.95
CA SER A 139 -25.70 -2.73 27.04
C SER A 139 -24.24 -3.14 26.91
N GLN A 140 -23.96 -4.38 26.50
CA GLN A 140 -22.60 -4.85 26.21
C GLN A 140 -21.99 -4.11 25.02
N LYS A 141 -22.75 -3.89 23.95
CA LYS A 141 -22.30 -3.09 22.80
C LYS A 141 -21.91 -1.67 23.22
N ARG A 142 -22.75 -0.99 24.01
CA ARG A 142 -22.46 0.36 24.52
C ARG A 142 -21.18 0.41 25.36
N ALA A 143 -20.98 -0.56 26.25
CA ALA A 143 -19.78 -0.63 27.08
C ALA A 143 -18.51 -0.84 26.24
N LEU A 144 -18.55 -1.72 25.23
CA LEU A 144 -17.43 -1.97 24.32
C LEU A 144 -17.09 -0.73 23.49
N LEU A 145 -18.08 -0.05 22.91
CA LEU A 145 -17.87 1.19 22.15
C LEU A 145 -17.28 2.31 23.03
N GLN A 146 -17.73 2.42 24.29
CA GLN A 146 -17.22 3.41 25.23
C GLN A 146 -15.76 3.13 25.63
N GLU A 147 -15.41 1.88 25.90
CA GLU A 147 -14.03 1.46 26.18
C GLU A 147 -13.11 1.69 24.97
N MET A 148 -13.60 1.38 23.77
CA MET A 148 -12.87 1.66 22.54
C MET A 148 -12.63 3.17 22.36
N ALA A 149 -13.66 3.99 22.54
CA ALA A 149 -13.52 5.45 22.42
C ALA A 149 -12.48 6.01 23.41
N LEU A 150 -12.39 5.44 24.62
CA LEU A 150 -11.38 5.82 25.62
C LEU A 150 -9.95 5.42 25.23
N ARG A 151 -9.76 4.31 24.51
CA ARG A 151 -8.44 3.83 24.08
C ARG A 151 -7.97 4.43 22.76
N LEU A 152 -8.88 5.07 22.03
CA LEU A 152 -8.62 5.71 20.74
C LEU A 152 -8.43 7.24 20.84
N ALA A 153 -8.59 7.80 22.04
CA ALA A 153 -8.29 9.20 22.38
C ALA A 153 -6.85 9.35 22.86
#